data_AF-A0A7S3TIT0-F1
#
_entry.id   AF-A0A7S3TIT0-F1
#
_cell.length_a   1.000
_cell.length_b   1.000
_cell.length_c   1.000
_cell.angle_alpha   90.00
_cell.angle_beta   90.00
_cell.angle_gamma   90.00
#
_symmetry.space_group_name_H-M   'P 1'
#
loop_
_entity.id
_entity.type
_entity.pdbx_description
1 polymer ?
#
loop_
_entity_poly.entity_id
_entity_poly.type
_entity_poly.pdbx_seq_one_letter_code
_entity_poly.pdbx_strand_id
1 'polypeptide(L)'
;MGAGRLPQLFWVSLALGGAWGASVRLDRELWFDHLDGSRDWFVAFEQSGCPHCERLRPMWAAFSNSLSLSESSSLGVGSVNVSAENGIALTFGVEKFPTLLLISADGRVYEDTSRRRSIPGLRAFALGGYKATLSYMDAPTTLLDNVPVWWLILRSLWKPLKTALGLALAIAACIAGLIKWLAWYFEVGDDELVSKVDEGAVARIKARRAKDTKMETKVD
;
A
#
# COMPACT_ATOMS: atom_id res chain seq x y z
N MET A 1 -23.22 15.08 54.05
CA MET A 1 -22.17 14.06 53.82
C MET A 1 -22.85 12.70 53.74
N GLY A 2 -22.58 11.92 52.69
CA GLY A 2 -23.09 10.55 52.54
C GLY A 2 -23.83 10.30 51.24
N ALA A 3 -23.09 10.32 50.13
CA ALA A 3 -23.58 9.91 48.81
C ALA A 3 -23.85 8.39 48.80
N GLY A 4 -25.06 8.00 48.39
CA GLY A 4 -25.49 6.60 48.30
C GLY A 4 -26.01 6.25 46.91
N ARG A 5 -25.09 5.76 46.07
CA ARG A 5 -25.26 4.89 44.88
C ARG A 5 -26.58 4.99 44.12
N LEU A 6 -26.57 5.75 43.03
CA LEU A 6 -27.47 5.48 41.91
C LEU A 6 -27.07 4.16 41.24
N PRO A 7 -28.01 3.25 40.96
CA PRO A 7 -27.71 2.02 40.25
C PRO A 7 -27.27 2.39 38.84
N GLN A 8 -26.13 1.84 38.45
CA GLN A 8 -25.57 1.93 37.12
C GLN A 8 -26.66 1.49 36.14
N LEU A 9 -27.30 2.45 35.46
CA LEU A 9 -28.05 2.19 34.25
C LEU A 9 -27.01 1.70 33.26
N PHE A 10 -26.88 0.37 33.23
CA PHE A 10 -26.25 -0.38 32.18
C PHE A 10 -26.68 0.27 30.89
N TRP A 11 -25.71 0.91 30.25
CA TRP A 11 -25.69 1.05 28.80
C TRP A 11 -25.66 -0.38 28.23
N VAL A 12 -26.78 -1.08 28.29
CA VAL A 12 -27.12 -2.03 27.24
C VAL A 12 -27.46 -1.15 26.05
N SER A 13 -26.42 -0.60 25.43
CA SER A 13 -26.43 -0.45 23.99
C SER A 13 -26.67 -1.86 23.48
N LEU A 14 -27.95 -2.17 23.26
CA LEU A 14 -28.36 -3.27 22.43
C LEU A 14 -27.70 -2.99 21.09
N ALA A 15 -26.52 -3.57 20.90
CA ALA A 15 -25.82 -3.59 19.64
C ALA A 15 -26.66 -4.46 18.70
N LEU A 16 -27.74 -3.90 18.18
CA LEU A 16 -28.38 -4.35 16.95
C LEU A 16 -27.46 -4.00 15.77
N GLY A 17 -26.20 -4.45 15.84
CA GLY A 17 -25.34 -4.53 14.68
C GLY A 17 -25.86 -5.67 13.82
N GLY A 18 -26.38 -5.36 12.64
CA GLY A 18 -27.04 -6.29 11.70
C GLY A 18 -26.48 -7.71 11.79
N ALA A 19 -27.26 -8.56 12.45
CA ALA A 19 -26.76 -9.74 13.13
C ALA A 19 -26.23 -10.78 12.15
N TRP A 20 -24.92 -11.05 12.22
CA TRP A 20 -24.27 -12.21 11.64
C TRP A 20 -24.63 -13.52 12.36
N GLY A 21 -25.68 -13.51 13.19
CA GLY A 21 -26.14 -14.64 14.00
C GLY A 21 -25.08 -15.08 15.00
N ALA A 22 -25.06 -16.38 15.27
CA ALA A 22 -24.06 -17.05 16.11
C ALA A 22 -22.66 -17.18 15.45
N SER A 23 -22.41 -16.61 14.27
CA SER A 23 -21.07 -16.67 13.67
C SER A 23 -20.08 -15.83 14.47
N VAL A 24 -18.89 -16.37 14.71
CA VAL A 24 -17.81 -15.66 15.41
C VAL A 24 -17.25 -14.58 14.49
N ARG A 25 -17.11 -13.36 15.00
CA ARG A 25 -16.38 -12.31 14.27
C ARG A 25 -14.89 -12.63 14.35
N LEU A 26 -14.27 -12.89 13.20
CA LEU A 26 -12.84 -13.14 13.09
C LEU A 26 -12.16 -11.83 12.69
N ASP A 27 -11.38 -11.27 13.62
CA ASP A 27 -10.42 -10.22 13.36
C ASP A 27 -9.00 -10.79 13.42
N ARG A 28 -8.01 -9.94 13.17
CA ARG A 28 -6.61 -10.35 13.15
C ARG A 28 -6.13 -10.90 14.49
N GLU A 29 -6.58 -10.32 15.59
CA GLU A 29 -6.12 -10.69 16.93
C GLU A 29 -6.67 -12.07 17.31
N LEU A 30 -7.94 -12.31 16.99
CA LEU A 30 -8.64 -13.56 17.29
C LEU A 30 -8.44 -14.64 16.23
N TRP A 31 -7.82 -14.33 15.09
CA TRP A 31 -7.69 -15.24 13.96
C TRP A 31 -6.99 -16.54 14.36
N PHE A 32 -5.77 -16.43 14.90
CA PHE A 32 -4.97 -17.60 15.25
C PHE A 32 -5.47 -18.31 16.51
N ASP A 33 -6.17 -17.60 17.40
CA ASP A 33 -6.80 -18.20 18.59
C ASP A 33 -7.92 -19.18 18.20
N HIS A 34 -8.62 -18.88 17.10
CA HIS A 34 -9.72 -19.71 16.63
C HIS A 34 -9.26 -20.75 15.60
N LEU A 35 -8.33 -20.39 14.71
CA LEU A 35 -7.80 -21.25 13.64
C LEU A 35 -6.50 -21.93 14.07
N ASP A 36 -6.57 -22.65 15.18
CA ASP A 36 -5.47 -23.43 15.77
C ASP A 36 -5.28 -24.82 15.12
N GLY A 37 -6.11 -25.18 14.14
CA GLY A 37 -6.12 -26.49 13.51
C GLY A 37 -6.86 -27.57 14.31
N SER A 38 -7.56 -27.22 15.39
CA SER A 38 -8.35 -28.19 16.18
C SER A 38 -9.64 -28.63 15.48
N ARG A 39 -10.17 -27.78 14.60
CA ARG A 39 -11.45 -27.97 13.90
C ARG A 39 -11.49 -27.25 12.56
N ASP A 40 -12.40 -27.67 11.69
CA ASP A 40 -12.66 -26.97 10.43
C ASP A 40 -13.38 -25.63 10.72
N TRP A 41 -13.13 -24.62 9.89
CA TRP A 41 -13.74 -23.30 9.98
C TRP A 41 -14.36 -22.89 8.65
N PHE A 42 -15.63 -22.52 8.66
CA PHE A 42 -16.28 -21.93 7.50
C PHE A 42 -16.43 -20.42 7.69
N VAL A 43 -15.70 -19.66 6.86
CA VAL A 43 -15.50 -18.23 7.03
C VAL A 43 -16.10 -17.46 5.86
N ALA A 44 -16.94 -16.47 6.17
CA ALA A 44 -17.48 -15.54 5.19
C ALA A 44 -16.67 -14.23 5.18
N PHE A 45 -16.09 -13.90 4.03
CA PHE A 45 -15.46 -12.60 3.80
C PHE A 45 -16.50 -11.61 3.27
N GLU A 46 -16.80 -10.58 4.06
CA GLU A 46 -17.75 -9.53 3.73
C GLU A 46 -17.11 -8.14 3.68
N GLN A 47 -17.82 -7.20 3.05
CA GLN A 47 -17.44 -5.80 3.04
C GLN A 47 -18.66 -4.91 3.34
N SER A 48 -18.44 -3.84 4.10
CA SER A 48 -19.47 -2.83 4.38
C SER A 48 -19.98 -2.17 3.10
N GLY A 49 -21.30 -2.02 2.96
CA GLY A 49 -21.91 -1.35 1.81
C GLY A 49 -21.94 -2.17 0.52
N CYS A 50 -21.77 -3.49 0.60
CA CYS A 50 -21.89 -4.39 -0.54
C CYS A 50 -23.31 -5.02 -0.62
N PRO A 51 -24.13 -4.70 -1.65
CA PRO A 51 -25.49 -5.22 -1.78
C PRO A 51 -25.57 -6.76 -1.88
N HIS A 52 -24.50 -7.40 -2.39
CA HIS A 52 -24.41 -8.86 -2.45
C HIS A 52 -24.10 -9.49 -1.09
N CYS A 53 -23.37 -8.79 -0.21
CA CYS A 53 -23.09 -9.24 1.15
C CYS A 53 -24.33 -9.10 2.03
N GLU A 54 -25.07 -7.99 1.91
CA GLU A 54 -26.31 -7.76 2.66
C GLU A 54 -27.35 -8.85 2.43
N ARG A 55 -27.48 -9.35 1.20
CA ARG A 55 -28.35 -10.50 0.89
C ARG A 55 -27.90 -11.82 1.52
N LEU A 56 -26.59 -11.98 1.75
CA LEU A 56 -26.03 -13.19 2.37
C LEU A 56 -26.17 -13.16 3.90
N ARG A 57 -26.02 -12.00 4.54
CA ARG A 57 -26.08 -11.84 6.01
C ARG A 57 -27.23 -12.60 6.70
N PRO A 58 -28.51 -12.46 6.29
CA PRO A 58 -29.61 -13.17 6.96
C PRO A 58 -29.52 -14.69 6.76
N MET A 59 -29.08 -15.14 5.59
CA MET A 59 -28.91 -16.56 5.28
C MET A 59 -27.74 -17.16 6.07
N TRP A 60 -26.64 -16.42 6.20
CA TRP A 60 -25.48 -16.82 6.97
C TRP A 60 -25.79 -16.90 8.46
N ALA A 61 -26.52 -15.91 8.99
CA ALA A 61 -26.97 -15.91 10.38
C ALA A 61 -27.89 -17.11 10.69
N ALA A 62 -28.85 -17.39 9.80
CA ALA A 62 -29.73 -18.55 9.95
C ALA A 62 -28.94 -19.87 9.87
N PHE A 63 -27.98 -19.95 8.95
CA PHE A 63 -27.09 -21.09 8.80
C PHE A 63 -26.21 -21.32 10.04
N SER A 64 -25.54 -20.28 10.54
CA SER A 64 -24.69 -20.34 11.73
C SER A 64 -25.49 -20.76 12.96
N ASN A 65 -26.69 -20.19 13.12
CA ASN A 65 -27.60 -20.57 14.21
C ASN A 65 -28.02 -22.04 14.11
N SER A 66 -28.29 -22.53 12.89
CA SER A 66 -28.66 -23.93 12.69
C SER A 66 -27.52 -24.91 13.00
N LEU A 67 -26.27 -24.50 12.77
CA LEU A 67 -25.10 -25.31 13.10
C LEU A 67 -24.77 -25.25 14.59
N SER A 68 -24.92 -24.11 15.26
CA SER A 68 -24.77 -24.06 16.72
C SER A 68 -25.80 -24.91 17.48
N LEU A 69 -26.95 -25.20 16.85
CA LEU A 69 -28.04 -26.00 17.42
C LEU A 69 -27.98 -27.49 17.02
N SER A 70 -27.15 -27.85 16.03
CA SER A 70 -26.96 -29.26 15.62
C SER A 70 -25.58 -29.71 16.08
N GLU A 71 -25.45 -30.94 16.58
CA GLU A 71 -24.27 -31.44 17.30
C GLU A 71 -22.95 -31.55 16.48
N SER A 72 -22.80 -30.85 15.36
CA SER A 72 -21.55 -30.72 14.63
C SER A 72 -20.61 -29.69 15.29
N SER A 73 -20.29 -29.91 16.56
CA SER A 73 -19.38 -29.07 17.36
C SER A 73 -17.96 -28.91 16.73
N SER A 74 -17.63 -29.74 15.75
CA SER A 74 -16.36 -29.76 15.03
C SER A 74 -16.24 -28.76 13.87
N LEU A 75 -17.26 -27.93 13.60
CA LEU A 75 -17.18 -26.89 12.57
C LEU A 75 -17.41 -25.51 13.20
N GLY A 76 -16.39 -24.66 13.17
CA GLY A 76 -16.51 -23.24 13.48
C GLY A 76 -17.14 -22.48 12.32
N VAL A 77 -17.98 -21.49 12.62
CA VAL A 77 -18.53 -20.57 11.61
C VAL A 77 -18.11 -19.17 11.96
N GLY A 78 -17.42 -18.50 11.03
CA GLY A 78 -16.86 -17.18 11.23
C GLY A 78 -17.27 -16.17 10.15
N SER A 79 -17.12 -14.88 10.47
CA SER A 79 -17.24 -13.79 9.50
C SER A 79 -16.11 -12.78 9.66
N VAL A 80 -15.56 -12.31 8.54
CA VAL A 80 -14.49 -11.32 8.47
C VAL A 80 -15.00 -10.10 7.74
N ASN A 81 -14.87 -8.92 8.37
CA ASN A 81 -15.16 -7.66 7.71
C ASN A 81 -13.88 -7.08 7.09
N VAL A 82 -13.77 -7.20 5.77
CA VAL A 82 -12.60 -6.80 5.00
C VAL A 82 -12.40 -5.29 4.95
N SER A 83 -13.44 -4.48 5.16
CA SER A 83 -13.27 -3.02 5.30
C SER A 83 -12.43 -2.65 6.51
N ALA A 84 -12.45 -3.46 7.57
CA ALA A 84 -11.64 -3.28 8.77
C ALA A 84 -10.34 -4.10 8.69
N GLU A 85 -10.43 -5.34 8.21
CA GLU A 85 -9.33 -6.32 8.20
C GLU A 85 -8.89 -6.67 6.78
N ASN A 86 -8.39 -5.65 6.05
CA ASN A 86 -8.00 -5.83 4.65
C ASN A 86 -6.79 -6.75 4.48
N GLY A 87 -5.88 -6.80 5.46
CA GLY A 87 -4.72 -7.68 5.44
C GLY A 87 -5.10 -9.16 5.36
N ILE A 88 -6.16 -9.57 6.07
CA ILE A 88 -6.64 -10.97 6.04
C ILE A 88 -7.11 -11.33 4.64
N ALA A 89 -7.98 -10.50 4.04
CA ALA A 89 -8.48 -10.74 2.69
C ALA A 89 -7.37 -10.82 1.64
N LEU A 90 -6.37 -9.94 1.73
CA LEU A 90 -5.20 -9.97 0.84
C LEU A 90 -4.38 -11.26 1.00
N THR A 91 -4.23 -11.75 2.23
CA THR A 91 -3.47 -12.98 2.51
C THR A 91 -4.17 -14.20 1.91
N PHE A 92 -5.50 -14.24 1.93
CA PHE A 92 -6.31 -15.31 1.34
C PHE A 92 -6.64 -15.09 -0.14
N GLY A 93 -6.09 -14.06 -0.79
CA GLY A 93 -6.33 -13.77 -2.21
C GLY A 93 -7.79 -13.46 -2.54
N VAL A 94 -8.55 -12.91 -1.59
CA VAL A 94 -9.97 -12.63 -1.78
C VAL A 94 -10.17 -11.36 -2.60
N GLU A 95 -10.56 -11.52 -3.86
CA GLU A 95 -10.76 -10.40 -4.80
C GLU A 95 -12.22 -9.93 -4.93
N LYS A 96 -13.18 -10.80 -4.61
CA LYS A 96 -14.61 -10.58 -4.85
C LYS A 96 -15.39 -10.78 -3.57
N PHE A 97 -16.55 -10.15 -3.46
CA PHE A 97 -17.37 -10.24 -2.25
C PHE A 97 -18.84 -10.57 -2.55
N PRO A 98 -19.51 -11.32 -1.66
CA PRO A 98 -18.92 -12.12 -0.59
C PRO A 98 -18.23 -13.38 -1.13
N THR A 99 -17.14 -13.77 -0.47
CA THR A 99 -16.43 -15.04 -0.72
C THR A 99 -16.50 -15.90 0.52
N LEU A 100 -16.75 -17.20 0.32
CA LEU A 100 -16.90 -18.18 1.38
C LEU A 100 -15.75 -19.18 1.29
N LEU A 101 -14.92 -19.22 2.32
CA LEU A 101 -13.77 -20.12 2.39
C LEU A 101 -13.94 -21.08 3.56
N LEU A 102 -13.70 -22.35 3.31
CA LEU A 102 -13.59 -23.36 4.37
C LEU A 102 -12.13 -23.67 4.60
N ILE A 103 -11.67 -23.43 5.82
CA ILE A 103 -10.31 -23.66 6.27
C ILE A 103 -10.36 -24.95 7.10
N SER A 104 -9.81 -26.02 6.55
CA SER A 104 -9.82 -27.30 7.25
C SER A 104 -8.72 -27.35 8.30
N ALA A 105 -8.93 -28.17 9.32
CA ALA A 105 -7.96 -28.47 10.37
C ALA A 105 -6.61 -28.94 9.83
N ASP A 106 -6.57 -29.50 8.62
CA ASP A 106 -5.34 -29.93 7.95
C ASP A 106 -4.54 -28.78 7.30
N GLY A 107 -5.01 -27.54 7.43
CA GLY A 107 -4.38 -26.35 6.88
C GLY A 107 -4.72 -26.10 5.41
N ARG A 108 -5.67 -26.82 4.80
CA ARG A 108 -6.14 -26.54 3.44
C ARG A 108 -7.34 -25.62 3.42
N VAL A 109 -7.40 -24.77 2.41
CA VAL A 109 -8.46 -23.77 2.20
C VAL A 109 -9.23 -24.13 0.94
N TYR A 110 -10.54 -24.27 1.06
CA TYR A 110 -11.46 -24.60 -0.02
C TYR A 110 -12.43 -23.45 -0.27
N GLU A 111 -12.49 -22.96 -1.50
CA GLU A 111 -13.46 -21.93 -1.90
C GLU A 111 -14.80 -22.56 -2.32
N ASP A 112 -15.91 -22.01 -1.82
CA ASP A 112 -17.24 -22.40 -2.31
C ASP A 112 -17.53 -21.71 -3.66
N THR A 113 -17.27 -22.44 -4.74
CA THR A 113 -17.54 -21.99 -6.11
C THR A 113 -19.01 -22.15 -6.52
N SER A 114 -19.82 -22.88 -5.76
CA SER A 114 -21.16 -23.29 -6.17
C SER A 114 -22.16 -22.13 -6.24
N ARG A 115 -21.81 -20.97 -5.65
CA ARG A 115 -22.65 -19.75 -5.53
C ARG A 115 -24.04 -20.01 -4.92
N ARG A 116 -24.28 -21.19 -4.32
CA ARG A 116 -25.56 -21.56 -3.72
C ARG A 116 -25.64 -21.01 -2.30
N ARG A 117 -26.11 -19.75 -2.18
CA ARG A 117 -26.28 -19.06 -0.88
C ARG A 117 -27.55 -19.47 -0.12
N SER A 118 -28.08 -20.66 -0.39
CA SER A 118 -29.22 -21.22 0.34
C SER A 118 -28.71 -22.00 1.55
N ILE A 119 -29.47 -22.02 2.65
CA ILE A 119 -29.13 -22.79 3.86
C ILE A 119 -28.74 -24.25 3.55
N PRO A 120 -29.51 -25.01 2.74
CA PRO A 120 -29.12 -26.39 2.42
C PRO A 120 -27.85 -26.48 1.59
N GLY A 121 -27.59 -25.50 0.71
CA GLY A 121 -26.34 -25.43 -0.06
C GLY A 121 -25.12 -25.20 0.84
N LEU A 122 -25.22 -24.20 1.72
CA LEU A 122 -24.17 -23.88 2.69
C LEU A 122 -23.88 -25.06 3.61
N ARG A 123 -24.92 -25.74 4.09
CA ARG A 123 -24.78 -26.94 4.93
C ARG A 123 -24.13 -28.09 4.18
N ALA A 124 -24.56 -28.37 2.94
CA ALA A 124 -23.98 -29.44 2.14
C ALA A 124 -22.49 -29.20 1.85
N PHE A 125 -22.10 -27.96 1.56
CA PHE A 125 -20.70 -27.60 1.37
C PHE A 125 -19.90 -27.80 2.66
N ALA A 126 -20.38 -27.23 3.77
CA ALA A 126 -19.67 -27.22 5.04
C ALA A 126 -19.51 -28.61 5.68
N LEU A 127 -20.49 -29.52 5.50
CA LEU A 127 -20.45 -30.87 6.06
C LEU A 127 -19.67 -31.90 5.20
N GLY A 128 -18.92 -31.43 4.21
CA GLY A 128 -18.00 -32.28 3.44
C GLY A 128 -18.06 -32.12 1.93
N GLY A 129 -19.01 -31.35 1.39
CA GLY A 129 -19.06 -31.01 -0.03
C GLY A 129 -17.78 -30.31 -0.52
N TYR A 130 -17.09 -29.59 0.38
CA TYR A 130 -15.81 -28.95 0.10
C TYR A 130 -14.71 -29.92 -0.34
N LYS A 131 -14.75 -31.20 0.09
CA LYS A 131 -13.74 -32.21 -0.25
C LYS A 131 -13.77 -32.60 -1.73
N ALA A 132 -14.88 -32.35 -2.42
CA ALA A 132 -15.01 -32.55 -3.86
C ALA A 132 -14.42 -31.39 -4.68
N THR A 133 -14.12 -30.24 -4.04
CA THR A 133 -13.53 -29.09 -4.71
C THR A 133 -12.05 -29.36 -4.98
N LEU A 134 -11.67 -29.39 -6.27
CA LEU A 134 -10.28 -29.62 -6.72
C LEU A 134 -9.35 -28.43 -6.48
N SER A 135 -9.92 -27.23 -6.30
CA SER A 135 -9.16 -26.00 -6.05
C SER A 135 -9.01 -25.78 -4.55
N TYR A 136 -7.83 -26.10 -4.01
CA TYR A 136 -7.45 -25.76 -2.65
C TYR A 136 -6.23 -24.85 -2.66
N MET A 137 -6.10 -24.02 -1.62
CA MET A 137 -4.91 -23.24 -1.32
C MET A 137 -4.40 -23.64 0.06
N ASP A 138 -3.09 -23.58 0.29
CA ASP A 138 -2.54 -23.80 1.62
C ASP A 138 -2.82 -22.57 2.50
N ALA A 139 -3.26 -22.81 3.73
CA ALA A 139 -3.57 -21.73 4.66
C ALA A 139 -2.29 -20.98 5.02
N PRO A 140 -2.26 -19.65 4.85
CA PRO A 140 -1.09 -18.85 5.17
C PRO A 140 -0.81 -18.89 6.67
N THR A 141 0.46 -19.11 7.04
CA THR A 141 0.89 -19.15 8.44
C THR A 141 0.98 -17.76 9.08
N THR A 142 0.94 -16.70 8.27
CA THR A 142 1.08 -15.30 8.73
C THR A 142 0.08 -14.42 7.99
N LEU A 143 -0.61 -13.55 8.71
CA LEU A 143 -1.48 -12.55 8.13
C LEU A 143 -0.69 -11.28 7.76
N LEU A 144 -0.99 -10.72 6.58
CA LEU A 144 -0.48 -9.41 6.17
C LEU A 144 -1.03 -8.31 7.07
N ASP A 145 -0.23 -7.25 7.27
CA ASP A 145 -0.68 -6.07 8.01
C ASP A 145 -1.81 -5.31 7.33
N ASN A 146 -2.67 -4.65 8.11
CA ASN A 146 -3.75 -3.85 7.57
C ASN A 146 -3.12 -2.59 7.00
N VAL A 147 -2.94 -2.59 5.69
CA VAL A 147 -2.21 -1.52 5.00
C VAL A 147 -3.22 -0.48 4.54
N PRO A 148 -3.08 0.79 4.94
CA PRO A 148 -3.91 1.84 4.38
C PRO A 148 -3.67 1.92 2.87
N VAL A 149 -4.73 2.02 2.06
CA VAL A 149 -4.59 2.09 0.59
C VAL A 149 -3.72 3.28 0.18
N TRP A 150 -3.84 4.41 0.88
CA TRP A 150 -3.00 5.59 0.64
C TRP A 150 -1.51 5.31 0.91
N TRP A 151 -1.18 4.42 1.84
CA TRP A 151 0.20 4.03 2.11
C TRP A 151 0.78 3.22 0.95
N LEU A 152 -0.02 2.35 0.32
CA LEU A 152 0.38 1.64 -0.90
C LEU A 152 0.64 2.62 -2.06
N ILE A 153 -0.22 3.62 -2.23
CA ILE A 153 -0.05 4.68 -3.24
C ILE A 153 1.23 5.48 -2.96
N LEU A 154 1.43 5.97 -1.74
CA LEU A 154 2.63 6.71 -1.37
C LEU A 154 3.89 5.86 -1.55
N ARG A 155 3.89 4.59 -1.14
CA ARG A 155 5.03 3.67 -1.31
C ARG A 155 5.37 3.45 -2.79
N SER A 156 4.36 3.34 -3.66
CA SER A 156 4.55 3.19 -5.11
C SER A 156 5.14 4.46 -5.72
N LEU A 157 4.70 5.63 -5.27
CA LEU A 157 5.18 6.94 -5.74
C LEU A 157 6.54 7.35 -5.14
N TRP A 158 6.93 6.77 -4.00
CA TRP A 158 8.17 7.14 -3.30
C TRP A 158 9.44 6.78 -4.08
N LYS A 159 9.42 5.66 -4.81
CA LYS A 159 10.54 5.24 -5.67
C LYS A 159 10.79 6.22 -6.82
N PRO A 160 9.81 6.50 -7.71
CA PRO A 160 9.99 7.47 -8.79
C PRO A 160 10.27 8.88 -8.26
N LEU A 161 9.65 9.27 -7.13
CA LEU A 161 9.90 10.57 -6.50
C LEU A 161 11.37 10.72 -6.08
N LYS A 162 11.96 9.71 -5.43
CA LYS A 162 13.37 9.71 -5.04
C LYS A 162 14.32 9.73 -6.24
N THR A 163 14.04 8.94 -7.27
CA THR A 163 14.87 8.92 -8.48
C THR A 163 14.79 10.24 -9.23
N ALA A 164 13.60 10.86 -9.31
CA ALA A 164 13.41 12.16 -9.95
C ALA A 164 14.15 13.27 -9.18
N LEU A 165 14.06 13.28 -7.84
CA LEU A 165 14.79 14.23 -7.01
C LEU A 165 16.31 14.06 -7.16
N GLY A 166 16.80 12.81 -7.21
CA GLY A 166 18.22 12.52 -7.42
C GLY A 166 18.72 13.01 -8.78
N LEU A 167 17.97 12.77 -9.86
CA LEU A 167 18.30 13.27 -11.19
C LEU A 167 18.28 14.80 -11.24
N ALA A 168 17.30 15.44 -10.61
CA ALA A 168 17.22 16.90 -10.55
C ALA A 168 18.42 17.52 -9.83
N LEU A 169 18.85 16.94 -8.69
CA LEU A 169 20.04 17.37 -7.98
C LEU A 169 21.33 17.16 -8.78
N ALA A 170 21.45 16.05 -9.51
CA ALA A 170 22.59 15.79 -10.38
C ALA A 170 22.67 16.79 -11.54
N ILE A 171 21.53 17.10 -12.17
CA ILE A 171 21.44 18.12 -13.24
C ILE A 171 21.82 19.50 -12.68
N ALA A 172 21.28 19.88 -11.53
CA ALA A 172 21.63 21.15 -10.88
C ALA A 172 23.13 21.26 -10.58
N ALA A 173 23.76 20.18 -10.09
CA ALA A 173 25.20 20.13 -9.85
C ALA A 173 26.02 20.27 -11.15
N CYS A 174 25.57 19.62 -12.24
CA CYS A 174 26.20 19.76 -13.55
C CYS A 174 26.09 21.19 -14.10
N ILE A 175 24.91 21.80 -13.97
CA ILE A 175 24.68 23.19 -14.40
C ILE A 175 25.58 24.15 -13.60
N ALA A 176 25.64 24.00 -12.27
CA ALA A 176 26.52 24.82 -11.43
C ALA A 176 28.00 24.63 -11.79
N GLY A 177 28.41 23.39 -12.07
CA GLY A 177 29.76 23.08 -12.56
C GLY A 177 30.06 23.73 -13.91
N LEU A 178 29.12 23.69 -14.85
CA LEU A 178 29.25 24.32 -16.16
C LEU A 178 29.31 25.85 -16.05
N ILE A 179 28.46 26.47 -15.24
CA ILE A 179 28.50 27.92 -14.98
C ILE A 179 29.86 28.32 -14.42
N LYS A 180 30.37 27.56 -13.43
CA LYS A 180 31.69 27.81 -12.84
C LYS A 180 32.81 27.64 -13.87
N TRP A 181 32.73 26.61 -14.71
CA TRP A 181 33.71 26.38 -15.77
C TRP A 181 33.68 27.47 -16.84
N LEU A 182 32.49 27.91 -17.27
CA LEU A 182 32.33 29.00 -18.23
C LEU A 182 32.86 30.33 -17.67
N ALA A 183 32.57 30.64 -16.40
CA ALA A 183 33.11 31.84 -15.76
C ALA A 183 34.65 31.84 -15.79
N TRP A 184 35.27 30.71 -15.44
CA TRP A 184 36.72 30.56 -15.54
C TRP A 184 37.25 30.67 -16.98
N TYR A 185 36.58 30.04 -17.95
CA TYR A 185 37.01 30.05 -19.36
C TYR A 185 36.98 31.46 -19.98
N PHE A 186 35.93 32.23 -19.70
CA PHE A 186 35.81 33.60 -20.21
C PHE A 186 36.82 34.55 -19.55
N GLU A 187 37.08 34.41 -18.26
CA GLU A 187 38.06 35.27 -17.55
C GLU A 187 39.49 35.04 -18.06
N VAL A 188 39.87 33.78 -18.32
CA VAL A 188 41.16 33.44 -18.96
C VAL A 188 41.24 33.97 -20.40
N GLY A 189 40.12 33.98 -21.13
CA GLY A 189 40.07 34.45 -22.52
C GLY A 189 40.24 35.96 -22.66
N ASP A 190 39.68 36.74 -21.74
CA ASP A 190 39.78 38.20 -21.74
C ASP A 190 41.21 38.66 -21.42
N ASP A 191 41.91 38.00 -20.49
CA ASP A 191 43.31 38.32 -20.15
C ASP A 191 44.26 38.10 -21.34
N GLU A 192 44.08 37.00 -22.08
CA GLU A 192 44.90 36.71 -23.26
C GLU A 192 44.64 37.72 -24.39
N LEU A 193 43.38 38.11 -24.62
CA LEU A 193 43.04 39.11 -25.63
C LEU A 193 43.54 40.52 -25.27
N VAL A 194 43.40 40.93 -24.00
CA VAL A 194 43.90 42.22 -23.51
C VAL A 194 45.42 42.31 -23.66
N SER A 195 46.16 41.24 -23.35
CA SER A 195 47.62 41.22 -23.53
C SER A 195 48.05 41.40 -24.99
N LYS A 196 47.39 40.72 -25.94
CA LYS A 196 47.67 40.86 -27.38
C LYS A 196 47.33 42.24 -27.93
N VAL A 197 46.23 42.85 -27.44
CA VAL A 197 45.85 44.21 -27.83
C VAL A 197 46.86 45.23 -27.32
N ASP A 198 47.36 45.05 -26.10
CA ASP A 198 48.35 45.95 -25.50
C ASP A 198 49.70 45.85 -26.21
N GLU A 199 50.18 44.64 -26.51
CA GLU A 199 51.39 44.44 -27.32
C GLU A 199 51.29 45.11 -28.70
N GLY A 200 50.13 44.96 -29.36
CA GLY A 200 49.85 45.62 -30.65
C GLY A 200 49.74 47.15 -30.53
N ALA A 201 49.22 47.67 -29.43
CA ALA A 201 49.19 49.11 -29.14
C ALA A 201 50.60 49.67 -28.93
N VAL A 202 51.42 49.00 -28.11
CA VAL A 202 52.82 49.39 -27.83
C VAL A 202 53.67 49.37 -29.10
N ALA A 203 53.52 48.35 -29.95
CA ALA A 203 54.23 48.26 -31.23
C ALA A 203 53.91 49.44 -32.15
N ARG A 204 52.63 49.85 -32.22
CA ARG A 204 52.19 51.01 -33.02
C ARG A 204 52.74 52.34 -32.49
N ILE A 205 52.81 52.51 -31.18
CA ILE A 205 53.39 53.71 -30.55
C ILE A 205 54.90 53.81 -30.87
N LYS A 206 55.64 52.72 -30.73
CA LYS A 206 57.08 52.68 -31.06
C LYS A 206 57.33 53.01 -32.54
N ALA A 207 56.51 52.49 -33.44
CA ALA A 207 56.64 52.74 -34.88
C ALA A 207 56.38 54.21 -35.27
N ARG A 208 55.41 54.88 -34.61
CA ARG A 208 55.19 56.33 -34.79
C ARG A 208 56.39 57.14 -34.32
N ARG A 209 56.87 56.86 -33.10
CA ARG A 209 58.03 57.57 -32.54
C ARG A 209 59.26 57.49 -33.44
N ALA A 210 59.55 56.32 -34.01
CA ALA A 210 60.66 56.14 -34.94
C ALA A 210 60.51 56.91 -36.27
N LYS A 211 59.27 57.13 -36.73
CA LYS A 211 59.02 57.99 -37.91
C LYS A 211 59.26 59.46 -37.59
N ASP A 212 58.83 59.91 -36.41
CA ASP A 212 59.01 61.30 -35.99
C ASP A 212 60.50 61.64 -35.85
N THR A 213 61.31 60.75 -35.26
CA THR A 213 62.78 60.95 -35.15
C THR A 213 63.46 61.00 -36.53
N LYS A 214 62.97 60.22 -37.50
CA LYS A 214 63.51 60.22 -38.87
C LYS A 214 63.11 61.47 -39.66
N MET A 215 61.99 62.11 -39.30
CA MET A 215 61.55 63.37 -39.89
C MET A 215 62.40 64.54 -39.37
N GLU A 216 62.75 64.57 -38.09
CA GLU A 216 63.66 65.57 -37.51
C GLU A 216 65.07 65.52 -38.13
N THR A 217 65.64 64.34 -38.34
CA THR A 217 66.99 64.20 -38.92
C THR A 217 67.10 64.51 -40.43
N LYS A 218 65.99 64.82 -41.11
CA LYS A 218 65.97 65.13 -42.56
C LYS A 218 65.80 66.63 -42.84
N VAL A 219 65.71 67.46 -41.81
CA VAL A 219 65.53 68.92 -41.90
C VAL A 219 66.86 69.68 -41.72
N ASP A 220 67.95 68.96 -41.38
CA ASP A 220 69.34 69.45 -41.42
C ASP A 220 70.09 68.95 -42.67
#